data_AF-A0A970KZP8-F1
#
_entry.id   AF-A0A970KZP8-F1
#
_cell.length_a   1.000
_cell.length_b   1.000
_cell.length_c   1.000
_cell.angle_alpha   90.00
_cell.angle_beta   90.00
_cell.angle_gamma   90.00
#
_symmetry.space_group_name_H-M   'P 1'
#
loop_
_entity.id
_entity.type
_entity.pdbx_description
1 polymer ?
#
loop_
_entity_poly.entity_id
_entity_poly.type
_entity_poly.pdbx_seq_one_letter_code
_entity_poly.pdbx_strand_id
1 'polypeptide(L)'
;MRTLDGFNCRLHTSVRRQTILDLTQLDFVERRENLVLLSPPAVGKTHLAIALGVEAVNAGYTVMFSTLHDLTDRLYKALADDTVTQTMNRILRHELIILDELGFVELGQT
;
A
#
# COMPACT_ATOMS: atom_id res chain seq x y z
N MET A 1 15.53 -4.53 -7.71
CA MET A 1 14.59 -3.40 -7.76
C MET A 1 13.38 -3.88 -8.56
N ARG A 2 12.19 -3.97 -7.96
CA ARG A 2 10.98 -4.46 -8.64
C ARG A 2 10.32 -3.26 -9.34
N THR A 3 10.46 -3.15 -10.65
CA THR A 3 9.87 -2.09 -11.48
C THR A 3 8.60 -2.58 -12.18
N LEU A 4 7.74 -1.67 -12.64
CA LEU A 4 6.54 -1.99 -13.41
C LEU A 4 6.83 -2.84 -14.66
N ASP A 5 8.02 -2.74 -15.24
CA ASP A 5 8.47 -3.57 -16.37
C ASP A 5 8.53 -5.08 -16.03
N GLY A 6 8.65 -5.42 -14.74
CA GLY A 6 8.57 -6.79 -14.25
C GLY A 6 7.13 -7.30 -14.06
N PHE A 7 6.12 -6.45 -14.19
CA PHE A 7 4.72 -6.85 -14.06
C PHE A 7 4.27 -7.55 -15.35
N ASN A 8 4.51 -8.86 -15.40
CA ASN A 8 3.95 -9.72 -16.42
C ASN A 8 2.41 -9.75 -16.27
N CYS A 9 1.71 -8.89 -17.00
CA CYS A 9 0.25 -8.88 -17.18
C CYS A 9 -0.35 -10.20 -17.70
N ARG A 10 0.45 -11.27 -17.82
CA ARG A 10 0.02 -12.62 -18.20
C ARG A 10 -0.55 -13.43 -17.04
N LEU A 11 -0.40 -12.97 -15.80
CA LEU A 11 -0.91 -13.69 -14.62
C LEU A 11 -2.29 -13.17 -14.23
N HIS A 12 -3.33 -13.67 -14.91
CA HIS A 12 -4.72 -13.75 -14.43
C HIS A 12 -5.28 -12.58 -13.60
N THR A 13 -4.90 -11.33 -13.90
CA THR A 13 -5.53 -10.17 -13.27
C THR A 13 -6.79 -9.81 -14.04
N SER A 14 -7.94 -9.89 -13.38
CA SER A 14 -9.22 -9.36 -13.88
C SER A 14 -9.17 -7.84 -14.16
N VAL A 15 -8.10 -7.18 -13.73
CA VAL A 15 -7.83 -5.75 -13.92
C VAL A 15 -7.36 -5.51 -15.36
N ARG A 16 -8.06 -4.63 -16.07
CA ARG A 16 -7.71 -4.24 -17.44
C ARG A 16 -6.35 -3.53 -17.44
N ARG A 17 -5.52 -3.80 -18.45
CA ARG A 17 -4.23 -3.14 -18.66
C ARG A 17 -4.34 -1.60 -18.63
N GLN A 18 -5.41 -1.05 -19.19
CA GLN A 18 -5.65 0.39 -19.18
C GLN A 18 -5.74 0.95 -17.76
N THR A 19 -6.48 0.28 -16.87
CA THR A 19 -6.57 0.69 -15.46
C THR A 19 -5.21 0.72 -14.77
N ILE A 20 -4.31 -0.22 -15.10
CA ILE A 20 -2.95 -0.22 -14.54
C ILE A 20 -2.17 1.00 -15.06
N LEU A 21 -2.27 1.33 -16.34
CA LEU A 21 -1.64 2.52 -16.92
C LEU A 21 -2.20 3.81 -16.33
N ASP A 22 -3.51 3.88 -16.09
CA ASP A 22 -4.14 5.03 -15.45
C ASP A 22 -3.63 5.20 -14.02
N LEU A 23 -3.49 4.11 -13.26
CA LEU A 23 -2.93 4.15 -11.90
C LEU A 23 -1.47 4.61 -11.87
N THR A 24 -0.69 4.36 -12.92
CA THR A 24 0.69 4.89 -13.03
C THR A 24 0.77 6.40 -13.22
N GLN A 25 -0.34 7.09 -13.54
CA GLN A 25 -0.37 8.55 -13.55
C GLN A 25 -0.43 9.14 -12.13
N LEU A 26 -0.72 8.32 -11.11
CA LEU A 26 -0.76 8.71 -9.69
C LEU A 26 -1.80 9.78 -9.33
N ASP A 27 -2.76 10.08 -10.22
CA ASP A 27 -3.87 11.02 -9.96
C ASP A 27 -4.58 10.76 -8.62
N PHE A 28 -4.66 9.50 -8.18
CA PHE A 28 -5.30 9.15 -6.91
C PHE A 28 -4.53 9.69 -5.70
N VAL A 29 -3.19 9.83 -5.79
CA VAL A 29 -2.36 10.42 -4.75
C VAL A 29 -2.65 11.92 -4.64
N GLU A 30 -2.70 12.61 -5.78
CA GLU A 30 -3.03 14.05 -5.84
C GLU A 30 -4.44 14.34 -5.31
N ARG A 31 -5.40 13.49 -5.67
CA ARG A 31 -6.80 13.59 -5.22
C ARG A 31 -7.02 13.11 -3.79
N ARG A 32 -6.00 12.53 -3.15
CA ARG A 32 -6.08 11.90 -1.81
C ARG A 32 -7.16 10.82 -1.73
N GLU A 33 -7.27 10.02 -2.79
CA GLU A 33 -8.21 8.91 -2.89
C GLU A 33 -7.55 7.60 -2.45
N ASN A 34 -8.31 6.76 -1.75
CA ASN A 34 -7.84 5.46 -1.31
C ASN A 34 -7.96 4.43 -2.45
N LEU A 35 -6.87 3.73 -2.75
CA LEU A 35 -6.86 2.60 -3.68
C LEU A 35 -6.93 1.27 -2.92
N VAL A 36 -7.97 0.47 -3.18
CA VAL A 36 -8.15 -0.86 -2.57
C VAL A 36 -8.04 -1.96 -3.63
N LEU A 37 -7.07 -2.85 -3.48
CA LEU A 37 -6.82 -3.94 -4.43
C LEU A 37 -7.56 -5.23 -4.02
N LEU A 38 -8.79 -5.41 -4.51
CA LEU A 38 -9.65 -6.58 -4.22
C LEU A 38 -9.52 -7.67 -5.30
N SER A 39 -9.22 -8.90 -4.89
CA SER A 39 -8.92 -10.07 -5.75
C SER A 39 -8.50 -11.26 -4.86
N PRO A 40 -8.52 -12.50 -5.37
CA PRO A 40 -7.99 -13.67 -4.66
C PRO A 40 -6.51 -13.52 -4.25
N PRO A 41 -6.02 -14.29 -3.27
CA PRO A 41 -4.60 -14.33 -2.93
C PRO A 41 -3.75 -14.74 -4.14
N ALA A 42 -2.47 -14.31 -4.14
CA ALA A 42 -1.45 -14.65 -5.13
C ALA A 42 -1.62 -14.10 -6.58
N VAL A 43 -2.52 -13.14 -6.84
CA VAL A 43 -2.67 -12.52 -8.18
C VAL A 43 -1.80 -11.27 -8.41
N GLY A 44 -0.79 -11.03 -7.57
CA GLY A 44 0.20 -9.95 -7.79
C GLY A 44 -0.16 -8.57 -7.22
N LYS A 45 -1.12 -8.46 -6.29
CA LYS A 45 -1.53 -7.20 -5.64
C LYS A 45 -0.38 -6.48 -4.95
N THR A 46 0.38 -7.20 -4.13
CA THR A 46 1.56 -6.67 -3.45
C THR A 46 2.57 -6.15 -4.46
N HIS A 47 2.74 -6.86 -5.58
CA HIS A 47 3.63 -6.39 -6.63
C HIS A 47 3.13 -5.09 -7.26
N LEU A 48 1.83 -5.00 -7.58
CA LEU A 48 1.24 -3.78 -8.13
C LEU A 48 1.34 -2.61 -7.14
N ALA A 49 1.01 -2.83 -5.86
CA ALA A 49 1.12 -1.81 -4.82
C ALA A 49 2.56 -1.31 -4.66
N ILE A 50 3.54 -2.22 -4.62
CA ILE A 50 4.97 -1.86 -4.57
C ILE A 50 5.38 -1.09 -5.83
N ALA A 51 4.95 -1.50 -7.01
CA ALA A 51 5.31 -0.84 -8.26
C ALA A 51 4.73 0.59 -8.33
N LEU A 52 3.48 0.78 -7.89
CA LEU A 52 2.88 2.11 -7.72
C LEU A 52 3.63 2.95 -6.68
N GLY A 53 4.08 2.34 -5.58
CA GLY A 53 4.91 3.01 -4.58
C GLY A 53 6.26 3.47 -5.13
N VAL A 54 6.91 2.64 -5.96
CA VAL A 54 8.16 3.01 -6.65
C VAL A 54 7.91 4.16 -7.61
N GLU A 55 6.82 4.11 -8.37
CA GLU A 55 6.45 5.20 -9.29
C GLU A 55 6.18 6.50 -8.53
N ALA A 56 5.48 6.43 -7.40
CA ALA A 56 5.24 7.59 -6.55
C ALA A 56 6.55 8.19 -5.99
N VAL A 57 7.50 7.36 -5.56
CA VAL A 57 8.83 7.84 -5.16
C VAL A 57 9.55 8.53 -6.31
N ASN A 58 9.50 7.96 -7.53
CA ASN A 58 10.12 8.56 -8.71
C ASN A 58 9.49 9.91 -9.08
N ALA A 59 8.19 10.07 -8.86
CA ALA A 59 7.45 11.32 -9.04
C ALA A 59 7.69 12.35 -7.91
N GLY A 60 8.46 11.99 -6.87
CA GLY A 60 8.84 12.89 -5.77
C GLY A 60 7.96 12.79 -4.52
N TYR A 61 6.98 11.89 -4.48
CA TYR A 61 6.14 11.68 -3.31
C TYR A 61 6.90 10.96 -2.19
N THR A 62 6.59 11.33 -0.96
CA THR A 62 6.99 10.59 0.23
C THR A 62 6.10 9.36 0.42
N VAL A 63 6.70 8.17 0.39
CA VAL A 63 5.96 6.90 0.45
C VAL A 63 6.37 6.07 1.66
N MET A 64 5.40 5.46 2.33
CA MET A 64 5.61 4.44 3.36
C MET A 64 4.96 3.13 2.93
N PHE A 65 5.65 2.01 3.15
CA PHE A 65 5.09 0.66 3.05
C PHE A 65 5.08 0.01 4.44
N SER A 66 4.00 -0.70 4.77
CA SER A 66 3.91 -1.54 5.97
C SER A 66 2.92 -2.68 5.74
N THR A 67 3.11 -3.81 6.40
CA THR A 67 1.98 -4.75 6.61
C THR A 67 1.03 -4.15 7.64
N LEU A 68 -0.24 -4.59 7.61
CA LEU A 68 -1.21 -4.17 8.62
C LEU A 68 -0.81 -4.66 10.02
N HIS A 69 -0.24 -5.86 10.11
CA HIS A 69 0.30 -6.44 11.34
C HIS A 69 1.37 -5.54 11.97
N ASP A 70 2.42 -5.20 11.20
CA ASP A 70 3.53 -4.40 11.70
C ASP A 70 3.10 -2.98 12.10
N LEU A 71 2.16 -2.40 11.34
CA LEU A 71 1.60 -1.10 11.67
C LEU A 71 0.83 -1.15 12.99
N THR A 72 0.02 -2.18 13.18
CA THR A 72 -0.80 -2.39 14.39
C THR A 72 0.10 -2.61 15.61
N ASP A 73 1.08 -3.50 15.51
CA ASP A 73 2.08 -3.74 16.56
C ASP A 73 2.83 -2.47 16.94
N ARG A 74 3.22 -1.67 15.95
CA ARG A 74 3.90 -0.39 16.17
C ARG A 74 3.00 0.60 16.91
N LEU A 75 1.72 0.67 16.56
CA LEU A 75 0.76 1.55 17.22
C LEU A 75 0.46 1.08 18.66
N TYR A 76 0.34 -0.23 18.90
CA TYR A 76 0.16 -0.77 20.25
C TYR A 76 1.36 -0.49 21.17
N LYS A 77 2.58 -0.66 20.68
CA LYS A 77 3.79 -0.29 21.43
C LYS A 77 3.82 1.20 21.72
N ALA A 78 3.52 2.03 20.73
CA ALA A 78 3.48 3.48 20.92
C ALA A 78 2.39 3.93 21.90
N LEU A 79 1.26 3.21 21.96
CA LEU A 79 0.22 3.45 22.95
C LEU A 79 0.68 3.09 24.37
N ALA A 80 1.39 1.96 24.54
CA ALA A 80 1.94 1.55 25.83
C ALA A 80 3.03 2.51 26.34
N ASP A 81 3.79 3.11 25.42
CA ASP A 81 4.91 4.02 25.72
C ASP A 81 4.49 5.51 25.71
N ASP A 82 3.18 5.83 25.64
CA ASP A 82 2.61 7.19 25.55
C ASP A 82 3.19 8.06 24.41
N THR A 83 3.60 7.42 23.30
CA THR A 83 4.22 8.03 22.12
C THR A 83 3.37 7.91 20.85
N VAL A 84 2.10 7.50 21.00
CA VAL A 84 1.17 7.25 19.88
C VAL A 84 1.02 8.46 18.95
N THR A 85 0.88 9.66 19.52
CA THR A 85 0.74 10.91 18.74
C THR A 85 1.97 11.18 17.88
N GLN A 86 3.18 11.00 18.44
CA GLN A 86 4.43 11.19 17.70
C GLN A 86 4.58 10.15 16.59
N THR A 87 4.20 8.90 16.87
CA THR A 87 4.22 7.80 15.89
C THR A 87 3.23 8.06 14.75
N MET A 88 2.01 8.50 15.06
CA MET A 88 1.00 8.88 14.07
C MET A 88 1.47 10.05 13.21
N ASN A 89 2.01 11.12 13.80
CA ASN A 89 2.57 12.24 13.04
C ASN A 89 3.69 11.80 12.09
N ARG A 90 4.52 10.83 12.51
CA ARG A 90 5.56 10.27 11.65
C ARG A 90 5.01 9.42 10.51
N ILE A 91 3.87 8.76 10.69
CA ILE A 91 3.21 8.00 9.63
C ILE A 91 2.52 8.95 8.64
N LEU A 92 1.74 9.91 9.15
CA LEU A 92 0.92 10.84 8.38
C LEU A 92 1.72 11.88 7.57
N ARG A 93 3.05 11.97 7.77
CA ARG A 93 3.92 12.80 6.94
C ARG A 93 4.11 12.26 5.52
N HIS A 94 3.80 10.99 5.28
CA HIS A 94 3.95 10.36 3.96
C HIS A 94 2.70 10.64 3.13
N GLU A 95 2.88 11.05 1.89
CA GLU A 95 1.80 11.37 0.94
C GLU A 95 1.11 10.12 0.42
N LEU A 96 1.81 8.98 0.40
CA LEU A 96 1.25 7.67 0.09
C LEU A 96 1.64 6.65 1.17
N ILE A 97 0.64 5.98 1.74
CA ILE A 97 0.84 4.88 2.68
C ILE A 97 0.28 3.61 2.04
N ILE A 98 1.16 2.65 1.78
CA ILE A 98 0.81 1.34 1.24
C ILE A 98 0.71 0.36 2.41
N LEU A 99 -0.49 -0.18 2.59
CA LEU A 99 -0.79 -1.22 3.57
C LEU A 99 -1.02 -2.55 2.88
N ASP A 100 -0.17 -3.52 3.16
CA ASP A 100 -0.32 -4.89 2.65
C ASP A 100 -0.93 -5.83 3.70
N GLU A 101 -1.35 -7.01 3.26
CA GLU A 101 -1.83 -8.10 4.11
C GLU A 101 -3.12 -7.79 4.89
N LEU A 102 -3.93 -6.84 4.41
CA LEU A 102 -5.23 -6.48 5.00
C LEU A 102 -6.17 -7.69 5.21
N GLY A 103 -5.99 -8.77 4.45
CA GLY A 103 -6.83 -9.98 4.49
C GLY A 103 -6.33 -11.12 5.40
N PHE A 104 -5.20 -10.95 6.08
CA PHE A 104 -4.67 -11.95 7.02
C PHE A 104 -5.00 -11.65 8.49
N VAL A 105 -5.72 -10.56 8.76
CA VAL A 105 -6.38 -10.40 10.04
C VAL A 105 -7.50 -11.44 10.07
N GLU A 106 -7.23 -12.57 10.71
CA GLU A 106 -8.32 -13.37 11.25
C GLU A 106 -9.23 -12.38 11.98
N LEU A 107 -10.46 -12.21 11.50
CA LEU A 107 -11.54 -11.65 12.29
C LEU A 107 -11.73 -12.65 13.44
N GLY A 108 -10.83 -12.55 14.41
CA GLY A 108 -10.86 -13.29 15.65
C GLY A 108 -12.21 -12.97 16.27
N GLN A 109 -13.07 -13.98 16.23
CA GLN A 109 -14.31 -14.02 16.98
C GLN A 109 -14.02 -13.45 18.37
N THR A 110 -14.61 -12.29 18.66
CA THR A 110 -14.77 -11.78 20.02
C THR A 110 -16.22 -11.35 20.16
#